data_AF-A0A7W0ZWC1-F1
#
_entry.id   AF-A0A7W0ZWC1-F1
#
_cell.length_a   1.000
_cell.length_b   1.000
_cell.length_c   1.000
_cell.angle_alpha   90.00
_cell.angle_beta   90.00
_cell.angle_gamma   90.00
#
_symmetry.space_group_name_H-M   'P 1'
#
loop_
_entity.id
_entity.type
_entity.pdbx_description
1 polymer ?
#
loop_
_entity_poly.entity_id
_entity_poly.type
_entity_poly.pdbx_seq_one_letter_code
_entity_poly.pdbx_strand_id
1 'polypeptide(L)'
;VFDDARYTPWPGGFAQAGTALVAGTADLVVLLLSPVDIAGHEHGADDPEYRLAAERSDRVLARVLRDVDLQHDAIIVVADHGHTGRGGHGGLEPEVVTVPLILAGAGIDRTGRAPDARLIDIAPTVAALLGIPAPGHGLGMTLSVLTLDDQGRARRAGADRLRLSITQSVVALSEARAEVQLLEDRALRLALVGLGAGLAIALAVLAIRRRALRLDLRVLLVSVPAFFGVYYTLIGTVGQRFSPSLVPEQGDIADSLIKYAALSMAVQLAASLWALHKQPSFAQRLAAANGIALVCLMLTLIPAGLLWAYFPAPYVLLPGPFWLVVIPAVQVAVAAAAINVALTLVVEVVVFAAEAWQKHPPPTA
;
A
#
# COMPACT_ATOMS: atom_id res chain seq x y z
N VAL A 1 -1.99 -11.25 -32.65
CA VAL A 1 -3.46 -11.29 -32.83
C VAL A 1 -4.05 -10.61 -31.60
N PHE A 2 -4.88 -9.58 -31.78
CA PHE A 2 -5.36 -8.67 -30.72
C PHE A 2 -6.51 -9.26 -29.88
N ASP A 3 -6.88 -10.50 -30.17
CA ASP A 3 -7.86 -11.31 -29.45
C ASP A 3 -7.16 -12.13 -28.36
N ASP A 4 -6.60 -11.46 -27.35
CA ASP A 4 -6.21 -12.15 -26.13
C ASP A 4 -7.48 -12.48 -25.34
N ALA A 5 -7.74 -13.78 -25.14
CA ALA A 5 -8.93 -14.33 -24.52
C ALA A 5 -9.16 -13.91 -23.05
N ARG A 6 -8.22 -13.16 -22.44
CA ARG A 6 -8.24 -12.78 -21.02
C ARG A 6 -9.17 -11.59 -20.67
N TYR A 7 -9.63 -10.78 -21.63
CA TYR A 7 -10.51 -9.60 -21.38
C TYR A 7 -11.84 -9.59 -22.17
N THR A 8 -12.51 -10.75 -22.23
CA THR A 8 -13.91 -11.03 -22.65
C THR A 8 -14.28 -10.95 -24.15
N PRO A 9 -15.22 -11.80 -24.61
CA PRO A 9 -15.50 -12.12 -26.00
C PRO A 9 -16.49 -11.12 -26.59
N TRP A 10 -16.01 -9.94 -26.95
CA TRP A 10 -16.75 -9.14 -27.92
C TRP A 10 -16.84 -9.95 -29.21
N PRO A 11 -18.03 -10.22 -29.78
CA PRO A 11 -18.12 -10.91 -31.07
C PRO A 11 -17.28 -10.13 -32.10
N GLY A 12 -16.14 -10.70 -32.52
CA GLY A 12 -15.21 -10.03 -33.44
C GLY A 12 -14.10 -9.16 -32.83
N GLY A 13 -13.92 -9.17 -31.50
CA GLY A 13 -12.83 -8.45 -30.82
C GLY A 13 -13.08 -6.95 -30.63
N PHE A 14 -12.15 -6.27 -29.94
CA PHE A 14 -12.29 -4.86 -29.54
C PHE A 14 -12.54 -3.92 -30.73
N ALA A 15 -11.83 -4.11 -31.85
CA ALA A 15 -11.95 -3.21 -33.00
C ALA A 15 -13.34 -3.29 -33.64
N GLN A 16 -13.87 -4.49 -33.86
CA GLN A 16 -15.17 -4.67 -34.49
C GLN A 16 -16.31 -4.16 -33.59
N ALA A 17 -16.27 -4.51 -32.30
CA ALA A 17 -17.28 -4.02 -31.36
C ALA A 17 -17.20 -2.51 -31.14
N GLY A 18 -15.99 -1.95 -31.04
CA GLY A 18 -15.77 -0.52 -30.96
C GLY A 18 -16.34 0.23 -32.17
N THR A 19 -16.05 -0.23 -33.39
CA THR A 19 -16.62 0.36 -34.62
C THR A 19 -18.15 0.29 -34.63
N ALA A 20 -18.73 -0.85 -34.23
CA ALA A 20 -20.18 -1.00 -34.20
C ALA A 20 -20.86 -0.08 -33.16
N LEU A 21 -20.24 0.12 -31.99
CA LEU A 21 -20.73 1.03 -30.96
C LEU A 21 -20.66 2.49 -31.41
N VAL A 22 -19.53 2.88 -31.98
CA VAL A 22 -19.28 4.25 -32.47
C VAL A 22 -20.18 4.60 -33.66
N ALA A 23 -20.48 3.64 -34.54
CA ALA A 23 -21.45 3.81 -35.63
C ALA A 23 -22.92 3.72 -35.17
N GLY A 24 -23.16 3.45 -33.88
CA GLY A 24 -24.49 3.31 -33.30
C GLY A 24 -25.20 4.65 -33.07
N THR A 25 -26.22 4.63 -32.21
CA THR A 25 -27.04 5.80 -31.87
C THR A 25 -26.80 6.30 -30.44
N ALA A 26 -25.76 5.80 -29.77
CA ALA A 26 -25.45 6.18 -28.40
C ALA A 26 -24.83 7.59 -28.37
N ASP A 27 -25.31 8.45 -27.45
CA ASP A 27 -24.78 9.80 -27.26
C ASP A 27 -23.36 9.80 -26.62
N LEU A 28 -23.00 8.72 -25.92
CA LEU A 28 -21.70 8.55 -25.28
C LEU A 28 -21.22 7.09 -25.40
N VAL A 29 -20.01 6.91 -25.91
CA VAL A 29 -19.31 5.62 -25.95
C VAL A 29 -18.01 5.73 -25.15
N VAL A 30 -17.80 4.80 -24.23
CA VAL A 30 -16.56 4.70 -23.44
C VAL A 30 -15.84 3.41 -23.81
N LEU A 31 -14.60 3.54 -24.27
CA LEU A 31 -13.75 2.44 -24.68
C LEU A 31 -12.53 2.36 -23.76
N LEU A 32 -12.28 1.19 -23.17
CA LEU A 32 -11.15 0.96 -22.28
C LEU A 32 -10.10 0.08 -22.98
N LEU A 33 -8.86 0.55 -23.06
CA LEU A 33 -7.74 -0.18 -23.65
C LEU A 33 -6.75 -0.62 -22.57
N SER A 34 -6.66 -1.93 -22.31
CA SER A 34 -5.75 -2.51 -21.31
C SER A 34 -4.33 -2.91 -21.76
N PRO A 35 -3.98 -3.11 -23.06
CA PRO A 35 -2.68 -3.68 -23.42
C PRO A 35 -1.45 -2.90 -22.92
N VAL A 36 -1.54 -1.58 -22.83
CA VAL A 36 -0.43 -0.74 -22.34
C VAL A 36 -0.23 -0.94 -20.84
N ASP A 37 -1.31 -1.05 -20.07
CA ASP A 37 -1.27 -1.36 -18.65
C ASP A 37 -0.67 -2.76 -18.40
N ILE A 38 -1.12 -3.76 -19.16
CA ILE A 38 -0.60 -5.12 -19.09
C ILE A 38 0.90 -5.17 -19.40
N ALA A 39 1.34 -4.51 -20.48
CA ALA A 39 2.76 -4.45 -20.82
C ALA A 39 3.58 -3.68 -19.76
N GLY A 40 2.98 -2.65 -19.15
CA GLY A 40 3.58 -1.91 -18.03
C GLY A 40 3.81 -2.83 -16.85
N HIS A 41 2.85 -3.71 -16.55
CA HIS A 41 2.96 -4.72 -15.51
C HIS A 41 3.96 -5.84 -15.81
N GLU A 42 3.98 -6.34 -17.05
CA GLU A 42 4.81 -7.48 -17.44
C GLU A 42 6.28 -7.10 -17.67
N HIS A 43 6.54 -5.87 -18.12
CA HIS A 43 7.86 -5.46 -18.62
C HIS A 43 8.38 -4.12 -18.08
N GLY A 44 7.50 -3.24 -17.62
CA GLY A 44 7.84 -1.86 -17.25
C GLY A 44 7.85 -0.87 -18.41
N ALA A 45 7.70 0.42 -18.09
CA ALA A 45 7.52 1.46 -19.11
C ALA A 45 8.78 1.76 -19.94
N ASP A 46 9.97 1.42 -19.44
CA ASP A 46 11.23 1.59 -20.19
C ASP A 46 11.47 0.46 -21.21
N ASP A 47 10.71 -0.64 -21.13
CA ASP A 47 10.88 -1.79 -22.02
C ASP A 47 10.27 -1.52 -23.41
N PRO A 48 10.93 -1.94 -24.51
CA PRO A 48 10.35 -1.84 -25.86
C PRO A 48 8.95 -2.44 -26.01
N GLU A 49 8.58 -3.48 -25.25
CA GLU A 49 7.22 -4.06 -25.30
C GLU A 49 6.14 -3.08 -24.85
N TYR A 50 6.42 -2.18 -23.90
CA TYR A 50 5.48 -1.12 -23.50
C TYR A 50 5.15 -0.19 -24.66
N ARG A 51 6.19 0.26 -25.38
CA ARG A 51 6.02 1.09 -26.58
C ARG A 51 5.31 0.33 -27.70
N LEU A 52 5.65 -0.94 -27.92
CA LEU A 52 4.96 -1.77 -28.92
C LEU A 52 3.48 -1.95 -28.57
N ALA A 53 3.13 -2.07 -27.29
CA ALA A 53 1.74 -2.12 -26.83
C ALA A 53 0.99 -0.80 -27.09
N ALA A 54 1.65 0.35 -26.90
CA ALA A 54 1.08 1.66 -27.23
C ALA A 54 0.84 1.81 -28.75
N GLU A 55 1.84 1.48 -29.59
CA GLU A 55 1.69 1.50 -31.06
C GLU A 55 0.60 0.53 -31.57
N ARG A 56 0.48 -0.62 -30.90
CA ARG A 56 -0.58 -1.60 -31.15
C ARG A 56 -1.96 -1.01 -30.82
N SER A 57 -2.09 -0.34 -29.69
CA SER A 57 -3.33 0.30 -29.23
C SER A 57 -3.74 1.46 -30.15
N ASP A 58 -2.78 2.29 -30.57
CA ASP A 58 -2.98 3.37 -31.54
C ASP A 58 -3.57 2.86 -32.86
N ARG A 59 -2.99 1.80 -33.45
CA ARG A 59 -3.51 1.18 -34.68
C ARG A 59 -4.93 0.63 -34.54
N VAL A 60 -5.31 0.15 -33.36
CA VAL A 60 -6.66 -0.34 -33.10
C VAL A 60 -7.63 0.82 -32.99
N LEU A 61 -7.25 1.86 -32.23
CA LEU A 61 -8.04 3.06 -32.08
C LEU A 61 -8.30 3.73 -33.44
N ALA A 62 -7.29 3.81 -34.30
CA ALA A 62 -7.43 4.33 -35.66
C ALA A 62 -8.45 3.54 -36.52
N ARG A 63 -8.64 2.24 -36.26
CA ARG A 63 -9.69 1.45 -36.93
C ARG A 63 -11.07 1.72 -36.37
N VAL A 64 -11.19 1.83 -35.05
CA VAL A 64 -12.45 2.12 -34.36
C VAL A 64 -12.98 3.49 -34.75
N LEU A 65 -12.10 4.49 -34.81
CA LEU A 65 -12.46 5.88 -35.05
C LEU A 65 -12.51 6.26 -36.54
N ARG A 66 -12.31 5.31 -37.46
CA ARG A 66 -12.14 5.59 -38.90
C ARG A 66 -13.29 6.41 -39.48
N ASP A 67 -14.51 6.06 -39.09
CA ASP A 67 -15.74 6.62 -39.67
C ASP A 67 -16.41 7.65 -38.74
N VAL A 68 -15.71 8.08 -37.68
CA VAL A 68 -16.19 9.15 -36.77
C VAL A 68 -16.16 10.48 -37.50
N ASP A 69 -17.28 11.20 -37.48
CA ASP A 69 -17.37 12.53 -38.08
C ASP A 69 -17.06 13.59 -37.02
N LEU A 70 -15.82 14.07 -36.99
CA LEU A 70 -15.37 15.12 -36.06
C LEU A 70 -16.09 16.48 -36.24
N GLN A 71 -16.94 16.66 -37.25
CA GLN A 71 -17.83 17.82 -37.32
C GLN A 71 -19.06 17.69 -36.42
N HIS A 72 -19.48 16.46 -36.12
CA HIS A 72 -20.63 16.13 -35.29
C HIS A 72 -20.24 15.51 -33.95
N ASP A 73 -19.16 14.73 -33.92
CA ASP A 73 -18.69 13.97 -32.77
C ASP A 73 -17.47 14.60 -32.12
N ALA A 74 -17.29 14.32 -30.83
CA ALA A 74 -16.11 14.68 -30.05
C ALA A 74 -15.39 13.42 -29.53
N ILE A 75 -14.06 13.45 -29.57
CA ILE A 75 -13.17 12.39 -29.11
C ILE A 75 -12.31 12.94 -27.98
N ILE A 76 -12.25 12.20 -26.88
CA ILE A 76 -11.36 12.45 -25.75
C ILE A 76 -10.56 11.17 -25.49
N VAL A 77 -9.23 11.26 -25.58
CA VAL A 77 -8.31 10.17 -25.23
C VAL A 77 -7.53 10.60 -24.00
N VAL A 78 -7.61 9.79 -22.96
CA VAL A 78 -6.95 10.02 -21.66
C VAL A 78 -6.55 8.66 -21.07
N ALA A 79 -5.57 8.64 -20.17
CA ALA A 79 -5.28 7.48 -19.33
C ALA A 79 -5.66 7.76 -17.89
N ASP A 80 -6.02 6.73 -17.14
CA ASP A 80 -6.26 6.79 -15.70
C ASP A 80 -4.98 6.97 -14.89
N HIS A 81 -3.88 6.35 -15.33
CA HIS A 81 -2.53 6.51 -14.77
C HIS A 81 -1.45 6.14 -15.79
N GLY A 82 -0.19 6.38 -15.39
CA GLY A 82 1.01 5.88 -16.06
C GLY A 82 1.63 4.69 -15.34
N HIS A 83 2.90 4.41 -15.66
CA HIS A 83 3.68 3.30 -15.14
C HIS A 83 5.11 3.77 -14.85
N THR A 84 5.78 3.16 -13.86
CA THR A 84 7.20 3.41 -13.68
C THR A 84 8.04 2.74 -14.76
N GLY A 85 9.26 3.24 -14.98
CA GLY A 85 10.21 2.64 -15.93
C GLY A 85 10.44 1.14 -15.73
N ARG A 86 10.37 0.66 -14.48
CA ARG A 86 10.57 -0.75 -14.11
C ARG A 86 9.30 -1.58 -14.00
N GLY A 87 8.14 -0.98 -14.24
CA GLY A 87 6.83 -1.56 -13.93
C GLY A 87 6.24 -0.95 -12.66
N GLY A 88 4.92 -1.00 -12.58
CA GLY A 88 4.16 -0.62 -11.41
C GLY A 88 3.54 0.76 -11.46
N HIS A 89 2.47 0.97 -10.69
CA HIS A 89 1.72 2.22 -10.58
C HIS A 89 0.94 2.34 -9.26
N GLY A 90 0.40 3.52 -8.99
CA GLY A 90 -0.35 3.84 -7.76
C GLY A 90 0.41 4.73 -6.77
N GLY A 91 1.66 5.06 -7.06
CA GLY A 91 2.46 6.06 -6.36
C GLY A 91 2.27 7.48 -6.92
N LEU A 92 3.12 8.39 -6.44
CA LEU A 92 3.11 9.81 -6.79
C LEU A 92 4.23 10.18 -7.77
N GLU A 93 4.87 9.19 -8.40
CA GLU A 93 5.91 9.44 -9.39
C GLU A 93 5.33 10.26 -10.56
N PRO A 94 6.05 11.29 -11.06
CA PRO A 94 5.56 12.09 -12.18
C PRO A 94 5.13 11.28 -13.40
N GLU A 95 5.87 10.21 -13.73
CA GLU A 95 5.55 9.27 -14.82
C GLU A 95 4.30 8.42 -14.58
N VAL A 96 3.85 8.28 -13.33
CA VAL A 96 2.63 7.55 -12.94
C VAL A 96 1.43 8.49 -12.88
N VAL A 97 1.59 9.73 -12.40
CA VAL A 97 0.46 10.67 -12.23
C VAL A 97 0.23 11.60 -13.43
N THR A 98 1.20 11.70 -14.35
CA THR A 98 1.08 12.52 -15.56
C THR A 98 0.66 11.65 -16.73
N VAL A 99 -0.55 11.88 -17.22
CA VAL A 99 -1.18 11.09 -18.29
C VAL A 99 -1.43 11.93 -19.54
N PRO A 100 -1.50 11.32 -20.73
CA PRO A 100 -1.87 12.04 -21.95
C PRO A 100 -3.30 12.54 -21.87
N LEU A 101 -3.57 13.68 -22.51
CA LEU A 101 -4.91 14.19 -22.78
C LEU A 101 -4.97 14.71 -24.22
N ILE A 102 -5.81 14.10 -25.03
CA ILE A 102 -6.07 14.48 -26.42
C ILE A 102 -7.56 14.75 -26.55
N LEU A 103 -7.92 15.92 -27.10
CA LEU A 103 -9.31 16.29 -27.40
C LEU A 103 -9.40 16.69 -28.87
N ALA A 104 -10.43 16.21 -29.58
CA ALA A 104 -10.69 16.59 -30.96
C ALA A 104 -12.18 16.50 -31.29
N GLY A 105 -12.67 17.36 -32.18
CA GLY A 105 -14.02 17.25 -32.75
C GLY A 105 -14.98 18.37 -32.37
N ALA A 106 -16.28 18.09 -32.48
CA ALA A 106 -17.35 19.06 -32.29
C ALA A 106 -17.30 19.70 -30.88
N GLY A 107 -17.47 21.02 -30.82
CA GLY A 107 -17.47 21.76 -29.57
C GLY A 107 -16.10 21.92 -28.90
N ILE A 108 -15.00 21.46 -29.51
CA ILE A 108 -13.63 21.60 -28.99
C ILE A 108 -12.85 22.64 -29.80
N ASP A 109 -12.24 23.61 -29.11
CA ASP A 109 -11.34 24.60 -29.70
C ASP A 109 -10.04 23.94 -30.14
N ARG A 110 -9.81 23.91 -31.47
CA ARG A 110 -8.65 23.29 -32.12
C ARG A 110 -7.32 23.98 -31.79
N THR A 111 -7.36 25.21 -31.27
CA THR A 111 -6.18 25.99 -30.87
C THR A 111 -5.96 26.01 -29.36
N GLY A 112 -6.96 25.53 -28.62
CA GLY A 112 -6.97 25.52 -27.16
C GLY A 112 -5.90 24.59 -26.59
N ARG A 113 -5.34 25.00 -25.44
CA ARG A 113 -4.50 24.15 -24.59
C ARG A 113 -5.06 24.14 -23.17
N ALA A 114 -4.94 23.00 -22.51
CA ALA A 114 -5.33 22.84 -21.11
C ALA A 114 -4.12 22.37 -20.27
N PRO A 115 -3.10 23.22 -20.06
CA PRO A 115 -1.87 22.84 -19.36
C PRO A 115 -2.12 22.45 -17.90
N ASP A 116 -3.19 22.97 -17.30
CA ASP A 116 -3.57 22.70 -15.90
C ASP A 116 -4.72 21.67 -15.79
N ALA A 117 -4.98 20.91 -16.86
CA ALA A 117 -6.02 19.89 -16.86
C ALA A 117 -5.71 18.80 -15.83
N ARG A 118 -6.74 18.41 -15.07
CA ARG A 118 -6.68 17.26 -14.15
C ARG A 118 -7.70 16.21 -14.59
N LEU A 119 -7.47 14.96 -14.21
CA LEU A 119 -8.41 13.86 -14.50
C LEU A 119 -9.84 14.14 -14.03
N ILE A 120 -9.98 14.83 -12.89
CA ILE A 120 -11.29 15.22 -12.35
C ILE A 120 -12.05 16.22 -13.22
N ASP A 121 -11.39 16.89 -14.17
CA ASP A 121 -11.96 17.86 -15.09
C ASP A 121 -12.57 17.20 -16.36
N ILE A 122 -12.29 15.91 -16.60
CA ILE A 122 -12.80 15.18 -17.77
C ILE A 122 -14.31 15.00 -17.71
N ALA A 123 -14.85 14.50 -16.59
CA ALA A 123 -16.29 14.27 -16.43
C ALA A 123 -17.15 15.54 -16.60
N PRO A 124 -16.84 16.70 -15.98
CA PRO A 124 -17.60 17.93 -16.23
C PRO A 124 -17.45 18.45 -17.66
N THR A 125 -16.34 18.15 -18.34
CA THR A 125 -16.11 18.51 -19.76
C THR A 125 -16.95 17.65 -20.71
N VAL A 126 -16.99 16.33 -20.50
CA VAL A 126 -17.89 15.43 -21.25
C VAL A 126 -19.36 15.84 -21.04
N ALA A 127 -19.77 16.13 -19.80
CA ALA A 127 -21.12 16.59 -19.51
C ALA A 127 -21.47 17.89 -20.25
N ALA A 128 -20.51 18.82 -20.37
CA ALA A 128 -20.70 20.06 -21.11
C ALA A 128 -20.85 19.82 -22.63
N LEU A 129 -20.07 18.91 -23.22
CA LEU A 129 -20.21 18.51 -24.63
C LEU A 129 -21.58 17.87 -24.92
N LEU A 130 -22.08 17.05 -23.98
CA LEU A 130 -23.39 16.40 -24.06
C LEU A 130 -24.57 17.34 -23.72
N GLY A 131 -24.31 18.57 -23.27
CA GLY A 131 -25.35 19.50 -22.85
C GLY A 131 -26.11 19.08 -21.59
N ILE A 132 -25.52 18.24 -20.74
CA ILE A 132 -26.13 17.75 -19.49
C ILE A 132 -25.46 18.35 -18.24
N PRO A 133 -26.13 18.32 -17.07
CA PRO A 133 -25.49 18.69 -15.81
C PRO A 133 -24.27 17.80 -15.50
N ALA A 134 -23.19 18.39 -14.97
CA ALA A 134 -22.05 17.61 -14.49
C ALA A 134 -22.41 16.72 -13.29
N PRO A 135 -21.72 15.59 -13.10
CA PRO A 135 -21.91 14.72 -11.93
C PRO A 135 -21.75 15.51 -10.63
N GLY A 136 -22.76 15.48 -9.77
CA GLY A 136 -22.81 16.32 -8.55
C GLY A 136 -21.62 16.10 -7.60
N HIS A 137 -21.11 14.87 -7.50
CA HIS A 137 -19.98 14.52 -6.66
C HIS A 137 -18.60 14.85 -7.27
N GLY A 138 -18.55 15.30 -8.53
CA GLY A 138 -17.30 15.65 -9.18
C GLY A 138 -16.62 16.86 -8.53
N LEU A 139 -15.29 16.87 -8.50
CA LEU A 139 -14.47 17.95 -7.93
C LEU A 139 -13.73 18.79 -8.99
N GLY A 140 -13.83 18.43 -10.26
CA GLY A 140 -13.22 19.18 -11.35
C GLY A 140 -14.08 20.32 -11.87
N MET A 141 -13.52 21.05 -12.84
CA MET A 141 -14.17 22.09 -13.62
C MET A 141 -14.20 21.69 -15.10
N THR A 142 -15.11 22.28 -15.86
CA THR A 142 -15.11 22.14 -17.32
C THR A 142 -13.84 22.77 -17.89
N LEU A 143 -13.15 22.05 -18.77
CA LEU A 143 -11.96 22.57 -19.42
C LEU A 143 -12.30 23.78 -20.30
N SER A 144 -11.40 24.75 -20.34
CA SER A 144 -11.56 26.00 -21.11
C SER A 144 -11.45 25.81 -22.63
N VAL A 145 -11.11 24.59 -23.08
CA VAL A 145 -10.91 24.24 -24.50
C VAL A 145 -12.20 23.95 -25.25
N LEU A 146 -13.37 24.26 -24.67
CA LEU A 146 -14.64 24.15 -25.35
C LEU A 146 -14.94 25.41 -26.16
N THR A 147 -15.47 25.23 -27.37
CA THR A 147 -15.93 26.32 -28.24
C THR A 147 -17.27 26.85 -27.73
N LEU A 148 -17.19 27.72 -26.73
CA LEU A 148 -18.32 28.44 -26.14
C LEU A 148 -18.18 29.94 -26.41
N ASP A 149 -19.27 30.70 -26.38
CA ASP A 149 -19.21 32.16 -26.32
C ASP A 149 -18.88 32.62 -24.88
N ASP A 150 -18.66 33.92 -24.68
CA ASP A 150 -18.32 34.45 -23.35
C ASP A 150 -19.42 34.17 -22.32
N GLN A 151 -20.69 34.25 -22.74
CA GLN A 151 -21.81 33.97 -21.86
C GLN A 151 -21.88 32.48 -21.48
N GLY A 152 -21.70 31.58 -22.45
CA GLY A 152 -21.65 30.13 -22.24
C GLY A 152 -20.51 29.73 -21.31
N ARG A 153 -19.31 30.29 -21.53
CA ARG A 153 -18.16 30.11 -20.61
C ARG A 153 -18.51 30.56 -19.20
N ALA A 154 -19.07 31.76 -19.04
CA ALA A 154 -19.43 32.31 -17.73
C ALA A 154 -20.49 31.47 -17.02
N ARG A 155 -21.55 31.04 -17.73
CA ARG A 155 -22.60 30.17 -17.20
C ARG A 155 -22.02 28.83 -16.74
N ARG A 156 -21.15 28.22 -17.55
CA ARG A 156 -20.54 26.94 -17.22
C ARG A 156 -19.62 27.04 -16.02
N ALA A 157 -18.77 28.05 -15.97
CA ALA A 157 -17.91 28.31 -14.82
C ALA A 157 -18.74 28.58 -13.54
N GLY A 158 -19.86 29.31 -13.66
CA GLY A 158 -20.80 29.53 -12.56
C GLY A 158 -21.42 28.23 -12.05
N ALA A 159 -21.90 27.37 -12.95
CA ALA A 159 -22.47 26.07 -12.61
C ALA A 159 -21.45 25.15 -11.94
N ASP A 160 -20.21 25.10 -12.44
CA ASP A 160 -19.13 24.32 -11.83
C ASP A 160 -18.78 24.84 -10.44
N ARG A 161 -18.66 26.17 -10.24
CA ARG A 161 -18.41 26.74 -8.90
C ARG A 161 -19.52 26.46 -7.91
N LEU A 162 -20.79 26.54 -8.34
CA LEU A 162 -21.92 26.23 -7.48
C LEU A 162 -21.92 24.75 -7.07
N ARG A 163 -21.67 23.84 -8.02
CA ARG A 163 -21.52 22.41 -7.70
C ARG A 163 -20.38 22.19 -6.71
N LEU A 164 -19.21 22.79 -6.97
CA LEU A 164 -18.03 22.65 -6.11
C LEU A 164 -18.29 23.18 -4.69
N SER A 165 -18.96 24.31 -4.53
CA SER A 165 -19.23 24.86 -3.19
C SER A 165 -20.12 23.94 -2.36
N ILE A 166 -21.13 23.32 -2.99
CA ILE A 166 -22.01 22.34 -2.34
C ILE A 166 -21.19 21.09 -1.96
N THR A 167 -20.46 20.52 -2.92
CA THR A 167 -19.71 19.26 -2.70
C THR A 167 -18.59 19.44 -1.68
N GLN A 168 -17.82 20.53 -1.76
CA GLN A 168 -16.79 20.86 -0.78
C GLN A 168 -17.36 21.06 0.62
N SER A 169 -18.57 21.63 0.75
CA SER A 169 -19.21 21.78 2.05
C SER A 169 -19.60 20.42 2.66
N VAL A 170 -20.10 19.50 1.83
CA VAL A 170 -20.42 18.12 2.25
C VAL A 170 -19.17 17.34 2.64
N VAL A 171 -18.11 17.44 1.83
CA VAL A 171 -16.82 16.80 2.09
C VAL A 171 -16.20 17.36 3.37
N ALA A 172 -16.09 18.69 3.52
CA ALA A 172 -15.52 19.32 4.70
C ALA A 172 -16.26 18.95 6.00
N LEU A 173 -17.60 18.89 5.96
CA LEU A 173 -18.39 18.43 7.11
C LEU A 173 -18.12 16.96 7.44
N SER A 174 -17.94 16.12 6.41
CA SER A 174 -17.64 14.69 6.59
C SER A 174 -16.23 14.48 7.15
N GLU A 175 -15.25 15.22 6.63
CA GLU A 175 -13.86 15.23 7.12
C GLU A 175 -13.79 15.69 8.59
N ALA A 176 -14.46 16.79 8.94
CA ALA A 176 -14.49 17.28 10.31
C ALA A 176 -15.09 16.27 11.30
N ARG A 177 -16.17 15.57 10.91
CA ARG A 177 -16.76 14.50 11.72
C ARG A 177 -15.84 13.30 11.85
N ALA A 178 -15.24 12.88 10.73
CA ALA A 178 -14.30 11.76 10.71
C ALA A 178 -13.05 12.05 11.54
N GLU A 179 -12.54 13.29 11.54
CA GLU A 179 -11.38 13.71 12.31
C GLU A 179 -11.64 13.60 13.82
N VAL A 180 -12.78 14.09 14.31
CA VAL A 180 -13.15 13.98 15.73
C VAL A 180 -13.22 12.51 16.15
N GLN A 181 -13.94 11.67 15.39
CA GLN A 181 -14.04 10.24 15.67
C GLN A 181 -12.67 9.54 15.63
N LEU A 182 -11.82 9.88 14.66
CA LEU A 182 -10.48 9.34 14.52
C LEU A 182 -9.61 9.69 15.75
N LEU A 183 -9.71 10.91 16.26
CA LEU A 183 -8.96 11.35 17.44
C LEU A 183 -9.43 10.64 18.71
N GLU A 184 -10.73 10.47 18.90
CA GLU A 184 -11.30 9.71 20.04
C GLU A 184 -10.85 8.25 20.01
N ASP A 185 -10.98 7.58 18.86
CA ASP A 185 -10.53 6.20 18.68
C ASP A 185 -9.02 6.06 18.90
N ARG A 186 -8.22 7.00 18.37
CA ARG A 186 -6.76 7.01 18.56
C ARG A 186 -6.41 7.17 20.03
N ALA A 187 -7.08 8.06 20.76
CA ALA A 187 -6.86 8.26 22.19
C ALA A 187 -7.17 6.99 22.99
N LEU A 188 -8.30 6.31 22.70
CA LEU A 188 -8.65 5.03 23.31
C LEU A 188 -7.56 3.97 23.06
N ARG A 189 -7.13 3.80 21.81
CA ARG A 189 -6.11 2.80 21.46
C ARG A 189 -4.76 3.09 22.11
N LEU A 190 -4.33 4.36 22.15
CA LEU A 190 -3.12 4.76 22.86
C LEU A 190 -3.23 4.48 24.37
N ALA A 191 -4.39 4.72 24.97
CA ALA A 191 -4.62 4.38 26.37
C ALA A 191 -4.55 2.87 26.60
N LEU A 192 -5.13 2.04 25.73
CA LEU A 192 -5.05 0.59 25.80
C LEU A 192 -3.61 0.07 25.69
N VAL A 193 -2.83 0.62 24.75
CA VAL A 193 -1.40 0.28 24.59
C VAL A 193 -0.62 0.68 25.84
N GLY A 194 -0.85 1.88 26.37
CA GLY A 194 -0.22 2.37 27.59
C GLY A 194 -0.57 1.52 28.82
N LEU A 195 -1.84 1.16 28.99
CA LEU A 195 -2.32 0.29 30.08
C LEU A 195 -1.71 -1.12 29.96
N GLY A 196 -1.67 -1.69 28.77
CA GLY A 196 -1.04 -2.99 28.51
C GLY A 196 0.46 -2.98 28.84
N ALA A 197 1.19 -1.95 28.40
CA ALA A 197 2.60 -1.76 28.73
C ALA A 197 2.81 -1.58 30.23
N GLY A 198 1.97 -0.78 30.90
CA GLY A 198 2.01 -0.57 32.35
C GLY A 198 1.77 -1.85 33.14
N LEU A 199 0.78 -2.66 32.73
CA LEU A 199 0.50 -3.97 33.32
C LEU A 199 1.67 -4.94 33.14
N ALA A 200 2.26 -5.00 31.93
CA ALA A 200 3.45 -5.82 31.68
C ALA A 200 4.63 -5.42 32.57
N ILE A 201 4.87 -4.12 32.77
CA ILE A 201 5.90 -3.61 33.69
C ILE A 201 5.59 -4.00 35.14
N ALA A 202 4.34 -3.86 35.59
CA ALA A 202 3.94 -4.24 36.94
C ALA A 202 4.13 -5.74 37.20
N LEU A 203 3.74 -6.58 36.25
CA LEU A 203 3.97 -8.03 36.29
C LEU A 203 5.46 -8.37 36.26
N ALA A 204 6.27 -7.66 35.48
CA ALA A 204 7.71 -7.81 35.46
C ALA A 204 8.34 -7.49 36.82
N VAL A 205 7.93 -6.39 37.47
CA VAL A 205 8.38 -6.05 38.83
C VAL A 205 8.04 -7.15 39.83
N LEU A 206 6.83 -7.71 39.75
CA LEU A 206 6.43 -8.83 40.61
C LEU A 206 7.28 -10.09 40.35
N ALA A 207 7.51 -10.43 39.08
CA ALA A 207 8.32 -11.57 38.69
C ALA A 207 9.80 -11.42 39.11
N ILE A 208 10.36 -10.21 39.04
CA ILE A 208 11.70 -9.88 39.54
C ILE A 208 11.77 -10.09 41.06
N ARG A 209 10.77 -9.58 41.80
CA ARG A 209 10.68 -9.79 43.26
C ARG A 209 10.61 -11.27 43.64
N ARG A 210 9.97 -12.09 42.80
CA ARG A 210 9.91 -13.55 42.99
C ARG A 210 11.10 -14.33 42.39
N ARG A 211 12.14 -13.63 41.89
CA ARG A 211 13.32 -14.21 41.24
C ARG A 211 13.01 -15.08 40.01
N ALA A 212 11.80 -14.96 39.44
CA ALA A 212 11.37 -15.65 38.23
C ALA A 212 11.80 -14.91 36.95
N LEU A 213 12.13 -13.62 37.07
CA LEU A 213 12.57 -12.75 35.98
C LEU A 213 13.85 -12.01 36.39
N ARG A 214 14.81 -11.89 35.47
CA ARG A 214 16.04 -11.13 35.67
C ARG A 214 16.38 -10.32 34.42
N LEU A 215 16.53 -9.01 34.59
CA LEU A 215 17.00 -8.11 33.54
C LEU A 215 18.53 -7.99 33.61
N ASP A 216 19.24 -8.99 33.09
CA ASP A 216 20.71 -8.95 33.02
C ASP A 216 21.14 -8.12 31.80
N LEU A 217 21.70 -6.94 32.06
CA LEU A 217 22.08 -6.00 31.01
C LEU A 217 23.09 -6.60 30.01
N ARG A 218 24.00 -7.46 30.45
CA ARG A 218 24.99 -8.08 29.53
C ARG A 218 24.33 -9.04 28.58
N VAL A 219 23.33 -9.79 29.07
CA VAL A 219 22.54 -10.71 28.25
C VAL A 219 21.67 -9.93 27.28
N LEU A 220 20.98 -8.89 27.76
CA LEU A 220 20.09 -8.07 26.95
C LEU A 220 20.83 -7.31 25.85
N LEU A 221 22.00 -6.73 26.14
CA LEU A 221 22.80 -5.99 25.14
C LEU A 221 23.30 -6.88 23.99
N VAL A 222 23.38 -8.19 24.19
CA VAL A 222 23.81 -9.13 23.15
C VAL A 222 22.61 -9.71 22.41
N SER A 223 21.63 -10.22 23.14
CA SER A 223 20.48 -10.93 22.57
C SER A 223 19.49 -9.98 21.87
N VAL A 224 19.11 -8.87 22.50
CA VAL A 224 18.02 -8.02 22.01
C VAL A 224 18.41 -7.33 20.69
N PRO A 225 19.57 -6.64 20.56
CA PRO A 225 19.94 -6.02 19.30
C PRO A 225 20.17 -7.01 18.15
N ALA A 226 20.48 -8.27 18.44
CA ALA A 226 20.76 -9.29 17.43
C ALA A 226 19.57 -9.52 16.48
N PHE A 227 18.34 -9.45 16.99
CA PHE A 227 17.15 -9.50 16.12
C PHE A 227 16.94 -8.18 15.39
N PHE A 228 16.73 -7.10 16.14
CA PHE A 228 16.27 -5.82 15.59
C PHE A 228 17.30 -5.18 14.65
N GLY A 229 18.58 -5.26 14.99
CA GLY A 229 19.66 -4.76 14.16
C GLY A 229 19.71 -5.47 12.82
N VAL A 230 19.68 -6.80 12.81
CA VAL A 230 19.69 -7.58 11.56
C VAL A 230 18.40 -7.37 10.79
N TYR A 231 17.24 -7.48 11.45
CA TYR A 231 15.94 -7.44 10.80
C TYR A 231 15.69 -6.10 10.10
N TYR A 232 15.87 -4.98 10.81
CA TYR A 232 15.64 -3.67 10.22
C TYR A 232 16.74 -3.23 9.26
N THR A 233 17.97 -3.73 9.39
CA THR A 233 19.02 -3.53 8.37
C THR A 233 18.63 -4.23 7.07
N LEU A 234 18.17 -5.48 7.14
CA LEU A 234 17.70 -6.23 5.97
C LEU A 234 16.44 -5.60 5.35
N ILE A 235 15.53 -5.07 6.17
CA ILE A 235 14.42 -4.27 5.63
C ILE A 235 14.95 -3.00 4.96
N GLY A 236 15.99 -2.37 5.49
CA GLY A 236 16.64 -1.22 4.85
C GLY A 236 17.21 -1.52 3.46
N THR A 237 17.61 -2.78 3.18
CA THR A 237 18.10 -3.18 1.86
C THR A 237 17.00 -3.36 0.83
N VAL A 238 15.72 -3.35 1.25
CA VAL A 238 14.53 -3.40 0.38
C VAL A 238 14.40 -2.11 -0.46
N GLY A 239 15.10 -1.03 -0.09
CA GLY A 239 15.41 0.10 -0.99
C GLY A 239 14.18 0.83 -1.55
N GLN A 240 14.16 1.10 -2.86
CA GLN A 240 13.10 1.84 -3.57
C GLN A 240 11.71 1.16 -3.57
N ARG A 241 11.58 -0.06 -3.02
CA ARG A 241 10.29 -0.80 -2.93
C ARG A 241 9.29 -0.22 -1.91
N PHE A 242 9.58 0.95 -1.32
CA PHE A 242 8.59 1.68 -0.53
C PHE A 242 7.57 2.41 -1.39
N SER A 243 7.76 2.58 -2.70
CA SER A 243 6.74 3.19 -3.56
C SER A 243 5.51 2.28 -3.69
N PRO A 244 4.25 2.79 -3.60
CA PRO A 244 3.07 1.98 -3.88
C PRO A 244 3.08 1.49 -5.33
N SER A 245 3.79 2.16 -6.23
CA SER A 245 3.98 1.71 -7.60
C SER A 245 4.67 0.35 -7.66
N LEU A 246 5.62 0.09 -6.78
CA LEU A 246 6.45 -1.12 -6.81
C LEU A 246 5.95 -2.23 -5.86
N VAL A 247 4.89 -1.98 -5.09
CA VAL A 247 4.33 -2.93 -4.11
C VAL A 247 3.44 -4.02 -4.74
N PRO A 248 2.50 -3.71 -5.66
CA PRO A 248 1.59 -4.70 -6.26
C PRO A 248 2.31 -5.74 -7.13
N GLU A 249 3.36 -5.34 -7.83
CA GLU A 249 3.99 -6.18 -8.85
C GLU A 249 4.85 -7.31 -8.30
N GLN A 250 5.40 -7.15 -7.09
CA GLN A 250 6.44 -8.07 -6.67
C GLN A 250 5.94 -9.22 -5.80
N GLY A 251 4.92 -9.07 -4.94
CA GLY A 251 4.57 -10.09 -3.92
C GLY A 251 5.71 -10.48 -2.96
N ASP A 252 6.94 -10.06 -3.28
CA ASP A 252 8.24 -10.46 -2.77
C ASP A 252 8.53 -9.76 -1.45
N ILE A 253 7.79 -8.69 -1.10
CA ILE A 253 7.97 -8.01 0.18
C ILE A 253 7.56 -8.95 1.32
N ALA A 254 6.42 -9.63 1.22
CA ALA A 254 5.99 -10.59 2.25
C ALA A 254 7.00 -11.74 2.41
N ASP A 255 7.41 -12.33 1.29
CA ASP A 255 8.43 -13.39 1.25
C ASP A 255 9.77 -12.93 1.81
N SER A 256 10.22 -11.73 1.44
CA SER A 256 11.46 -11.12 1.95
C SER A 256 11.35 -10.87 3.45
N LEU A 257 10.24 -10.30 3.94
CA LEU A 257 10.02 -10.06 5.36
C LEU A 257 10.04 -11.37 6.17
N ILE A 258 9.46 -12.46 5.64
CA ILE A 258 9.51 -13.79 6.27
C ILE A 258 10.96 -14.32 6.30
N LYS A 259 11.69 -14.26 5.18
CA LYS A 259 13.09 -14.71 5.10
C LYS A 259 13.99 -13.93 6.06
N TYR A 260 13.83 -12.61 6.11
CA TYR A 260 14.58 -11.74 7.01
C TYR A 260 14.23 -12.02 8.47
N ALA A 261 12.95 -12.23 8.79
CA ALA A 261 12.52 -12.59 10.13
C ALA A 261 13.12 -13.93 10.57
N ALA A 262 13.09 -14.95 9.71
CA ALA A 262 13.67 -16.26 10.00
C ALA A 262 15.19 -16.18 10.27
N LEU A 263 15.92 -15.44 9.42
CA LEU A 263 17.36 -15.22 9.61
C LEU A 263 17.63 -14.46 10.93
N SER A 264 16.91 -13.37 11.19
CA SER A 264 17.04 -12.59 12.41
C SER A 264 16.70 -13.39 13.67
N MET A 265 15.70 -14.26 13.61
CA MET A 265 15.37 -15.18 14.71
C MET A 265 16.51 -16.15 14.98
N ALA A 266 17.10 -16.75 13.95
CA ALA A 266 18.24 -17.65 14.10
C ALA A 266 19.46 -16.94 14.72
N VAL A 267 19.77 -15.73 14.25
CA VAL A 267 20.84 -14.89 14.81
C VAL A 267 20.57 -14.54 16.27
N GLN A 268 19.34 -14.13 16.60
CA GLN A 268 18.97 -13.84 17.98
C GLN A 268 18.99 -15.08 18.87
N LEU A 269 18.54 -16.24 18.39
CA LEU A 269 18.56 -17.47 19.16
C LEU A 269 20.01 -17.86 19.49
N ALA A 270 20.91 -17.83 18.51
CA ALA A 270 22.34 -18.09 18.73
C ALA A 270 22.96 -17.09 19.72
N ALA A 271 22.67 -15.79 19.57
CA ALA A 271 23.13 -14.76 20.49
C ALA A 271 22.60 -14.96 21.92
N SER A 272 21.33 -15.38 22.05
CA SER A 272 20.68 -15.67 23.32
C SER A 272 21.33 -16.87 24.01
N LEU A 273 21.52 -17.98 23.29
CA LEU A 273 22.17 -19.18 23.82
C LEU A 273 23.61 -18.89 24.27
N TRP A 274 24.37 -18.14 23.47
CA TRP A 274 25.73 -17.73 23.83
C TRP A 274 25.76 -16.85 25.08
N ALA A 275 24.86 -15.87 25.17
CA ALA A 275 24.78 -14.96 26.31
C ALA A 275 24.32 -15.67 27.60
N LEU A 276 23.38 -16.62 27.47
CA LEU A 276 22.83 -17.39 28.59
C LEU A 276 23.79 -18.47 29.11
N HIS A 277 24.68 -19.01 28.27
CA HIS A 277 25.66 -20.03 28.68
C HIS A 277 26.58 -19.56 29.83
N LYS A 278 26.77 -18.25 29.98
CA LYS A 278 27.59 -17.67 31.07
C LYS A 278 26.86 -17.56 32.41
N GLN A 279 25.58 -17.94 32.49
CA GLN A 279 24.81 -17.86 33.74
C GLN A 279 25.15 -19.05 34.66
N PRO A 280 25.40 -18.80 35.96
CA PRO A 280 26.02 -19.79 36.85
C PRO A 280 25.08 -20.89 37.35
N SER A 281 23.77 -20.74 37.17
CA SER A 281 22.78 -21.75 37.59
C SER A 281 21.59 -21.75 36.66
N PHE A 282 20.91 -22.89 36.55
CA PHE A 282 19.71 -23.02 35.73
C PHE A 282 18.64 -21.98 36.09
N ALA A 283 18.36 -21.77 37.37
CA ALA A 283 17.36 -20.79 37.80
C ALA A 283 17.72 -19.36 37.35
N GLN A 284 19.00 -18.97 37.40
CA GLN A 284 19.44 -17.66 36.91
C GLN A 284 19.39 -17.58 35.38
N ARG A 285 19.71 -18.68 34.70
CA ARG A 285 19.66 -18.80 33.24
C ARG A 285 18.23 -18.66 32.73
N LEU A 286 17.29 -19.39 33.32
CA LEU A 286 15.85 -19.30 32.99
C LEU A 286 15.28 -17.91 33.33
N ALA A 287 15.64 -17.32 34.47
CA ALA A 287 15.21 -15.96 34.82
C ALA A 287 15.76 -14.91 33.84
N ALA A 288 17.00 -15.06 33.35
CA ALA A 288 17.58 -14.21 32.32
C ALA A 288 16.93 -14.44 30.94
N ALA A 289 16.57 -15.68 30.60
CA ALA A 289 15.81 -16.01 29.39
C ALA A 289 14.42 -15.36 29.40
N ASN A 290 13.72 -15.39 30.55
CA ASN A 290 12.48 -14.63 30.75
C ASN A 290 12.70 -13.11 30.57
N GLY A 291 13.89 -12.61 30.93
CA GLY A 291 14.31 -11.22 30.72
C GLY A 291 14.38 -10.85 29.24
N ILE A 292 15.05 -11.69 28.44
CA ILE A 292 15.07 -11.57 26.97
C ILE A 292 13.64 -11.56 26.44
N ALA A 293 12.82 -12.53 26.86
CA ALA A 293 11.46 -12.69 26.37
C ALA A 293 10.61 -11.45 26.61
N LEU A 294 10.59 -10.94 27.85
CA LEU A 294 9.84 -9.73 28.19
C LEU A 294 10.29 -8.54 27.33
N VAL A 295 11.60 -8.29 27.23
CA VAL A 295 12.11 -7.11 26.52
C VAL A 295 11.81 -7.21 25.02
N CYS A 296 11.96 -8.37 24.40
CA CYS A 296 11.67 -8.55 22.98
C CYS A 296 10.18 -8.42 22.67
N LEU A 297 9.31 -8.98 23.51
CA LEU A 297 7.86 -8.81 23.39
C LEU A 297 7.46 -7.34 23.57
N MET A 298 8.03 -6.63 24.55
CA MET A 298 7.74 -5.20 24.74
C MET A 298 8.20 -4.35 23.55
N LEU A 299 9.41 -4.60 23.03
CA LEU A 299 9.97 -3.88 21.88
C LEU A 299 9.28 -4.19 20.54
N THR A 300 8.46 -5.23 20.47
CA THR A 300 7.64 -5.53 19.28
C THR A 300 6.18 -5.13 19.46
N LEU A 301 5.58 -5.44 20.60
CA LEU A 301 4.16 -5.16 20.89
C LEU A 301 3.88 -3.67 21.09
N ILE A 302 4.78 -2.89 21.69
CA ILE A 302 4.56 -1.43 21.83
C ILE A 302 4.55 -0.76 20.45
N PRO A 303 5.56 -0.91 19.58
CA PRO A 303 5.49 -0.36 18.22
C PRO A 303 4.29 -0.86 17.43
N ALA A 304 3.95 -2.15 17.53
CA ALA A 304 2.76 -2.70 16.87
C ALA A 304 1.46 -2.04 17.37
N GLY A 305 1.34 -1.85 18.68
CA GLY A 305 0.21 -1.17 19.31
C GLY A 305 0.11 0.30 18.91
N LEU A 306 1.25 1.01 18.83
CA LEU A 306 1.29 2.40 18.36
C LEU A 306 0.88 2.50 16.88
N LEU A 307 1.36 1.59 16.03
CA LEU A 307 0.94 1.54 14.63
C LEU A 307 -0.56 1.25 14.51
N TRP A 308 -1.09 0.31 15.28
CA TRP A 308 -2.54 0.05 15.34
C TRP A 308 -3.34 1.26 15.82
N ALA A 309 -2.80 2.04 16.77
CA ALA A 309 -3.44 3.25 17.25
C ALA A 309 -3.53 4.35 16.19
N TYR A 310 -2.47 4.53 15.39
CA TYR A 310 -2.40 5.57 14.36
C TYR A 310 -3.00 5.16 13.01
N PHE A 311 -2.85 3.89 12.64
CA PHE A 311 -3.23 3.30 11.35
C PHE A 311 -4.12 2.06 11.56
N PRO A 312 -5.35 2.23 12.07
CA PRO A 312 -6.27 1.12 12.22
C PRO A 312 -6.78 0.61 10.87
N ALA A 313 -7.01 -0.69 10.77
CA ALA A 313 -7.78 -1.27 9.67
C ALA A 313 -9.29 -1.16 9.97
N PRO A 314 -10.15 -0.88 8.97
CA PRO A 314 -9.81 -0.50 7.60
C PRO A 314 -9.19 0.91 7.54
N TYR A 315 -8.16 1.09 6.71
CA TYR A 315 -7.47 2.37 6.58
C TYR A 315 -8.39 3.41 5.96
N VAL A 316 -8.87 4.37 6.76
CA VAL A 316 -9.64 5.53 6.26
C VAL A 316 -8.71 6.53 5.56
N LEU A 317 -7.48 6.64 6.08
CA LEU A 317 -6.38 7.35 5.44
C LEU A 317 -5.32 6.33 5.08
N LEU A 318 -5.08 6.17 3.78
CA LEU A 318 -4.00 5.32 3.28
C LEU A 318 -2.68 5.85 3.86
N PRO A 319 -1.96 5.02 4.63
CA PRO A 319 -0.72 5.48 5.20
C PRO A 319 0.29 5.64 4.07
N GLY A 320 1.15 6.66 4.17
CA GLY A 320 2.14 6.94 3.14
C GLY A 320 3.00 5.72 2.80
N PRO A 321 3.66 5.70 1.63
CA PRO A 321 4.22 4.47 1.06
C PRO A 321 5.20 3.72 1.97
N PHE A 322 6.01 4.46 2.74
CA PHE A 322 6.87 3.92 3.79
C PHE A 322 6.12 3.01 4.79
N TRP A 323 4.93 3.42 5.23
CA TRP A 323 4.14 2.70 6.21
C TRP A 323 3.51 1.42 5.65
N LEU A 324 3.28 1.34 4.33
CA LEU A 324 2.80 0.12 3.69
C LEU A 324 3.79 -1.05 3.87
N VAL A 325 5.08 -0.77 4.06
CA VAL A 325 6.10 -1.78 4.36
C VAL A 325 6.32 -1.92 5.86
N VAL A 326 6.35 -0.81 6.61
CA VAL A 326 6.66 -0.84 8.05
C VAL A 326 5.57 -1.52 8.87
N ILE A 327 4.28 -1.30 8.54
CA ILE A 327 3.17 -1.94 9.25
C ILE A 327 3.27 -3.48 9.22
N PRO A 328 3.34 -4.13 8.05
CA PRO A 328 3.50 -5.58 8.00
C PRO A 328 4.84 -6.04 8.58
N ALA A 329 5.93 -5.28 8.40
CA ALA A 329 7.22 -5.63 9.01
C ALA A 329 7.16 -5.69 10.54
N VAL A 330 6.48 -4.74 11.19
CA VAL A 330 6.31 -4.75 12.65
C VAL A 330 5.39 -5.88 13.10
N GLN A 331 4.36 -6.21 12.33
CA GLN A 331 3.49 -7.38 12.61
C GLN A 331 4.28 -8.70 12.52
N VAL A 332 5.11 -8.86 11.48
CA VAL A 332 6.02 -10.00 11.34
C VAL A 332 7.03 -10.04 12.49
N ALA A 333 7.56 -8.89 12.93
CA ALA A 333 8.44 -8.82 14.09
C ALA A 333 7.76 -9.32 15.38
N VAL A 334 6.48 -9.01 15.61
CA VAL A 334 5.71 -9.54 16.75
C VAL A 334 5.63 -11.06 16.70
N ALA A 335 5.28 -11.62 15.54
CA ALA A 335 5.21 -13.07 15.35
C ALA A 335 6.57 -13.74 15.57
N ALA A 336 7.63 -13.16 14.98
CA ALA A 336 9.00 -13.63 15.13
C ALA A 336 9.47 -13.60 16.58
N ALA A 337 9.20 -12.50 17.31
CA ALA A 337 9.52 -12.40 18.73
C ALA A 337 8.78 -13.45 19.55
N ALA A 338 7.48 -13.65 19.33
CA ALA A 338 6.69 -14.67 20.04
C ALA A 338 7.25 -16.09 19.83
N ILE A 339 7.59 -16.45 18.58
CA ILE A 339 8.21 -17.75 18.27
C ILE A 339 9.58 -17.86 18.92
N ASN A 340 10.41 -16.82 18.86
CA ASN A 340 11.77 -16.88 19.41
C ASN A 340 11.78 -16.93 20.95
N VAL A 341 10.79 -16.30 21.60
CA VAL A 341 10.54 -16.50 23.04
C VAL A 341 10.25 -17.97 23.33
N ALA A 342 9.32 -18.58 22.59
CA ALA A 342 8.98 -19.98 22.79
C ALA A 342 10.20 -20.89 22.58
N LEU A 343 10.97 -20.68 21.50
CA LEU A 343 12.18 -21.44 21.22
C LEU A 343 13.23 -21.29 22.32
N THR A 344 13.49 -20.06 22.75
CA THR A 344 14.48 -19.80 23.82
C THR A 344 14.08 -20.53 25.10
N LEU A 345 12.82 -20.42 25.53
CA LEU A 345 12.36 -21.08 26.76
C LEU A 345 12.34 -22.61 26.64
N VAL A 346 11.93 -23.17 25.50
CA VAL A 346 11.93 -24.62 25.26
C VAL A 346 13.35 -25.17 25.28
N VAL A 347 14.31 -24.50 24.61
CA VAL A 347 15.71 -24.93 24.61
C VAL A 347 16.27 -24.93 26.04
N GLU A 348 15.95 -23.92 26.84
CA GLU A 348 16.40 -23.88 28.24
C GLU A 348 15.82 -25.02 29.09
N VAL A 349 14.56 -25.38 28.90
CA VAL A 349 13.94 -26.54 29.58
C VAL A 349 14.58 -27.86 29.12
N VAL A 350 14.87 -28.02 27.83
CA VAL A 350 15.52 -29.22 27.30
C VAL A 350 16.95 -29.36 27.81
N VAL A 351 17.72 -28.26 27.81
CA VAL A 351 19.09 -28.23 28.35
C VAL A 351 19.09 -28.65 29.82
N PHE A 352 18.15 -28.15 30.62
CA PHE A 352 18.00 -28.56 32.01
C PHE A 352 17.66 -30.04 32.17
N ALA A 353 16.70 -30.55 31.40
CA ALA A 353 16.33 -31.97 31.45
C ALA A 353 17.52 -32.88 31.09
N ALA A 354 18.31 -32.50 30.08
CA ALA A 354 19.51 -33.21 29.69
C ALA A 354 20.60 -33.19 30.78
N GLU A 355 20.87 -32.03 31.39
CA GLU A 355 21.81 -31.90 32.50
C GLU A 355 21.37 -32.69 33.74
N ALA A 356 20.06 -32.69 34.05
CA ALA A 356 19.50 -33.44 35.16
C ALA A 356 19.62 -34.96 34.93
N TRP A 357 19.33 -35.43 33.71
CA TRP A 357 19.49 -36.83 33.31
C TRP A 357 20.95 -37.30 33.42
N GLN A 358 21.91 -36.45 33.03
CA GLN A 358 23.34 -36.78 33.16
C GLN A 358 23.80 -36.87 34.62
N LYS A 359 23.26 -36.02 35.51
CA LYS A 359 23.60 -36.03 36.94
C LYS A 359 22.91 -37.15 37.72
N HIS A 360 21.72 -37.56 37.29
CA HIS A 360 20.90 -38.60 37.91
C HIS A 360 20.36 -39.56 36.85
N PRO A 361 21.20 -40.44 36.28
CA PRO A 361 20.74 -41.43 35.31
C PRO A 361 19.70 -42.35 35.97
N PRO A 362 18.66 -42.77 35.23
CA PRO A 362 17.70 -43.73 35.76
C PRO A 362 18.42 -45.00 36.23
N PRO A 363 17.94 -45.67 37.29
CA PRO A 363 18.53 -46.92 37.74
C PRO A 363 18.56 -47.91 36.57
N THR A 364 19.74 -48.45 36.26
CA THR A 364 19.90 -49.49 35.24
C THR A 364 19.14 -50.74 35.69
N ALA A 365 18.22 -51.21 34.83
CA ALA A 365 17.38 -52.38 35.06
C ALA A 365 18.19 -53.69 35.12
#